data_AF-A0A2C6A7S1-F1
#
_entry.id   AF-A0A2C6A7S1-F1
#
_cell.length_a   1.000
_cell.length_b   1.000
_cell.length_c   1.000
_cell.angle_alpha   90.00
_cell.angle_beta   90.00
_cell.angle_gamma   90.00
#
_symmetry.space_group_name_H-M   'P 1'
#
loop_
_entity.id
_entity.type
_entity.pdbx_description
1 polymer ?
#
loop_
_entity_poly.entity_id
_entity_poly.type
_entity_poly.pdbx_seq_one_letter_code
_entity_poly.pdbx_strand_id
1 'polypeptide(L)'
;MNFRDVIIATGDLDVGDTLSEAVGVVTEIGSRVKLFDPGDRVMRVSMDPIATMSRGPETSWCPVPVGLSMEQAATVQLSFATAYRALVELARLAAGESLLIHCATGGVGLACIQLATHLGAIIYCTAGTEAT
;
A
#
# COMPACT_ATOMS: atom_id res chain seq x y z
N MET A 1 -4.62 -5.93 -4.09
CA MET A 1 -4.18 -6.54 -5.36
C MET A 1 -3.40 -5.50 -6.14
N ASN A 2 -2.19 -5.83 -6.53
CA ASN A 2 -1.22 -4.95 -7.16
C ASN A 2 -0.84 -5.48 -8.55
N PHE A 3 -0.23 -4.63 -9.39
CA PHE A 3 0.22 -5.07 -10.72
C PHE A 3 1.25 -6.22 -10.62
N ARG A 4 2.06 -6.27 -9.56
CA ARG A 4 2.95 -7.40 -9.26
C ARG A 4 2.19 -8.74 -9.21
N ASP A 5 1.01 -8.76 -8.59
CA ASP A 5 0.22 -9.99 -8.45
C ASP A 5 -0.23 -10.52 -9.82
N VAL A 6 -0.54 -9.61 -10.75
CA VAL A 6 -0.89 -9.96 -12.13
C VAL A 6 0.30 -10.60 -12.85
N ILE A 7 1.49 -9.98 -12.75
CA ILE A 7 2.71 -10.50 -13.41
C ILE A 7 3.10 -11.88 -12.86
N ILE A 8 2.90 -12.13 -11.56
CA ILE A 8 3.10 -13.46 -10.96
C ILE A 8 2.07 -14.44 -11.50
N ALA A 9 0.79 -14.06 -11.53
CA ALA A 9 -0.29 -14.92 -12.00
C ALA A 9 -0.16 -15.29 -13.48
N THR A 10 0.43 -14.43 -14.31
CA THR A 10 0.69 -14.70 -15.73
C THR A 10 1.98 -15.50 -15.98
N GLY A 11 2.80 -15.72 -14.94
CA GLY A 11 4.06 -16.45 -15.03
C GLY A 11 5.23 -15.62 -15.57
N ASP A 12 5.06 -14.30 -15.68
CA ASP A 12 6.08 -13.39 -16.19
C ASP A 12 7.11 -12.99 -15.12
N LEU A 13 6.85 -13.32 -13.85
CA LEU A 13 7.75 -13.06 -12.72
C LEU A 13 7.79 -14.26 -11.76
N ASP A 14 8.95 -14.91 -11.69
CA ASP A 14 9.22 -16.02 -10.78
C ASP A 14 9.95 -15.54 -9.52
N VAL A 15 9.17 -15.11 -8.53
CA VAL A 15 9.67 -14.52 -7.26
C VAL A 15 9.12 -15.23 -6.02
N GLY A 16 8.65 -16.47 -6.17
CA GLY A 16 7.99 -17.20 -5.09
C GLY A 16 6.66 -16.55 -4.68
N ASP A 17 6.42 -16.45 -3.38
CA ASP A 17 5.13 -16.01 -2.85
C ASP A 17 4.71 -14.58 -3.29
N THR A 18 3.39 -14.40 -3.33
CA THR A 18 2.74 -13.14 -3.71
C THR A 18 2.97 -12.06 -2.64
N LEU A 19 2.98 -10.80 -3.06
CA LEU A 19 3.07 -9.68 -2.13
C LEU A 19 1.64 -9.29 -1.81
N SER A 20 1.14 -9.79 -0.69
CA SER A 20 -0.23 -9.61 -0.26
C SER A 20 -0.32 -8.49 0.76
N GLU A 21 -1.23 -7.57 0.51
CA GLU A 21 -1.71 -6.62 1.50
C GLU A 21 -3.03 -7.14 2.03
N ALA A 22 -3.21 -7.08 3.34
CA ALA A 22 -4.39 -7.60 3.99
C ALA A 22 -4.93 -6.60 5.02
N VAL A 23 -6.25 -6.60 5.12
CA VAL A 23 -7.04 -5.90 6.12
C VAL A 23 -7.96 -6.93 6.75
N GLY A 24 -8.12 -6.88 8.07
CA GLY A 24 -8.92 -7.85 8.77
C GLY A 24 -9.16 -7.49 10.24
N VAL A 25 -9.67 -8.47 10.96
CA VAL A 25 -9.93 -8.38 12.40
C VAL A 25 -9.04 -9.39 13.10
N VAL A 26 -8.42 -8.99 14.21
CA VAL A 26 -7.63 -9.90 15.04
C VAL A 26 -8.56 -10.94 15.65
N THR A 27 -8.30 -12.22 15.38
CA THR A 27 -9.07 -13.34 15.95
C THR A 27 -8.39 -13.93 17.18
N GLU A 28 -7.06 -13.99 17.17
CA GLU A 28 -6.22 -14.57 18.24
C GLU A 28 -4.89 -13.82 18.33
N ILE A 29 -4.30 -13.80 19.53
CA ILE A 29 -2.99 -13.19 19.78
C ILE A 29 -2.04 -14.17 20.47
N GLY A 30 -0.75 -14.03 20.18
CA GLY A 30 0.29 -14.79 20.89
C GLY A 30 0.54 -14.25 22.30
N SER A 31 1.04 -15.09 23.20
CA SER A 31 1.27 -14.74 24.62
C SER A 31 2.24 -13.57 24.88
N ARG A 32 2.99 -13.14 23.85
CA ARG A 32 3.93 -12.01 23.93
C ARG A 32 3.47 -10.76 23.19
N VAL A 33 2.30 -10.80 22.55
CA VAL A 33 1.68 -9.64 21.87
C VAL A 33 1.11 -8.71 22.94
N LYS A 34 1.26 -7.40 22.73
CA LYS A 34 0.89 -6.32 23.65
C LYS A 34 0.16 -5.14 22.99
N LEU A 35 0.24 -5.02 21.66
CA LEU A 35 -0.25 -3.87 20.88
C LEU A 35 -1.63 -4.11 20.28
N PHE A 36 -2.15 -5.33 20.34
CA PHE A 36 -3.42 -5.72 19.73
C PHE A 36 -4.19 -6.68 20.62
N ASP A 37 -5.52 -6.58 20.55
CA ASP A 37 -6.48 -7.46 21.19
C ASP A 37 -7.42 -8.10 20.14
N PRO A 38 -8.00 -9.29 20.42
CA PRO A 38 -9.05 -9.84 19.59
C PRO A 38 -10.20 -8.86 19.39
N GLY A 39 -10.62 -8.66 18.14
CA GLY A 39 -11.62 -7.66 17.73
C GLY A 39 -11.03 -6.39 17.11
N ASP A 40 -9.72 -6.16 17.26
CA ASP A 40 -9.07 -5.00 16.64
C ASP A 40 -9.07 -5.08 15.12
N ARG A 41 -9.33 -3.95 14.46
CA ARG A 41 -9.20 -3.78 13.01
C ARG A 41 -7.74 -3.51 12.67
N VAL A 42 -7.13 -4.42 11.93
CA VAL A 42 -5.70 -4.37 11.60
C VAL A 42 -5.47 -4.52 10.11
N MET A 43 -4.31 -4.05 9.68
CA MET A 43 -3.84 -4.17 8.32
C MET A 43 -2.34 -4.53 8.28
N ARG A 44 -1.89 -5.23 7.25
CA ARG A 44 -0.48 -5.57 7.02
C ARG A 44 -0.11 -5.60 5.54
N VAL A 45 1.18 -5.40 5.27
CA VAL A 45 1.81 -5.78 3.99
C VAL A 45 2.71 -6.97 4.27
N SER A 46 2.64 -8.02 3.45
CA SER A 46 3.41 -9.24 3.64
C SER A 46 3.75 -9.93 2.32
N MET A 47 4.67 -10.88 2.39
CA MET A 47 5.00 -11.77 1.28
C MET A 47 4.26 -13.11 1.40
N ASP A 48 3.06 -13.09 1.98
CA ASP A 48 2.24 -14.29 2.14
C ASP A 48 1.31 -14.44 0.93
N PRO A 49 0.87 -15.67 0.59
CA PRO A 49 -0.22 -15.89 -0.34
C PRO A 49 -1.51 -15.18 0.08
N ILE A 50 -2.37 -14.88 -0.89
CA ILE A 50 -3.72 -14.39 -0.62
C ILE A 50 -4.52 -15.49 0.10
N ALA A 51 -5.01 -15.19 1.30
CA ALA A 51 -5.70 -16.15 2.16
C ALA A 51 -6.76 -15.45 3.02
N THR A 52 -7.70 -16.23 3.56
CA THR A 52 -8.73 -15.75 4.49
C THR A 52 -8.19 -15.57 5.92
N MET A 53 -7.03 -16.17 6.22
CA MET A 53 -6.33 -16.05 7.49
C MET A 53 -4.86 -15.74 7.22
N SER A 54 -4.31 -14.79 7.96
CA SER A 54 -2.88 -14.46 7.91
C SER A 54 -2.33 -14.33 9.33
N ARG A 55 -1.08 -14.75 9.52
CA ARG A 55 -0.38 -14.72 10.79
C ARG A 55 0.98 -14.07 10.60
N GLY A 56 1.44 -13.30 11.57
CA GLY A 56 2.76 -12.68 11.53
C GLY A 56 3.16 -12.13 12.88
N PRO A 57 4.42 -11.71 13.02
CA PRO A 57 4.87 -11.02 14.23
C PRO A 57 4.06 -9.75 14.45
N GLU A 58 3.88 -9.35 15.70
CA GLU A 58 3.18 -8.12 16.08
C GLU A 58 3.66 -6.88 15.28
N THR A 59 4.96 -6.81 14.99
CA THR A 59 5.58 -5.70 14.26
C THR A 59 5.22 -5.64 12.76
N SER A 60 4.60 -6.67 12.19
CA SER A 60 4.17 -6.65 10.78
C SER A 60 2.73 -6.12 10.62
N TRP A 61 2.05 -5.79 11.71
CA TRP A 61 0.67 -5.30 11.69
C TRP A 61 0.61 -3.85 12.12
N CYS A 62 -0.37 -3.14 11.60
CA CYS A 62 -0.73 -1.79 12.04
C CYS A 62 -2.24 -1.66 12.20
N PRO A 63 -2.72 -0.79 13.10
CA PRO A 63 -4.15 -0.54 13.25
C PRO A 63 -4.71 0.13 11.99
N VAL A 64 -5.95 -0.20 11.65
CA VAL A 64 -6.67 0.53 10.60
C VAL A 64 -6.94 1.98 11.08
N PRO A 65 -6.57 3.01 10.31
CA PRO A 65 -6.81 4.40 10.69
C PRO A 65 -8.28 4.69 10.98
N VAL A 66 -8.52 5.51 12.01
CA VAL A 66 -9.86 5.96 12.37
C VAL A 66 -10.48 6.71 11.19
N GLY A 67 -11.71 6.35 10.84
CA GLY A 67 -12.46 6.95 9.74
C GLY A 67 -12.33 6.24 8.39
N LEU A 68 -11.42 5.28 8.24
CA LEU A 68 -11.40 4.43 7.04
C LEU A 68 -12.32 3.22 7.20
N SER A 69 -13.06 2.89 6.14
CA SER A 69 -13.71 1.59 5.99
C SER A 69 -12.66 0.49 5.78
N MET A 70 -13.05 -0.78 5.90
CA MET A 70 -12.14 -1.90 5.64
C MET A 70 -11.71 -1.92 4.17
N GLU A 71 -12.65 -1.67 3.27
CA GLU A 71 -12.43 -1.61 1.83
C GLU A 71 -11.45 -0.50 1.47
N GLN A 72 -11.59 0.69 2.07
CA GLN A 72 -10.64 1.78 1.87
C GLN A 72 -9.26 1.41 2.39
N ALA A 73 -9.17 0.90 3.63
CA ALA A 73 -7.90 0.55 4.24
C ALA A 73 -7.13 -0.52 3.45
N ALA A 74 -7.83 -1.48 2.84
CA ALA A 74 -7.23 -2.51 1.99
C ALA A 74 -6.55 -1.97 0.70
N THR A 75 -6.79 -0.71 0.33
CA THR A 75 -6.22 -0.10 -0.89
C THR A 75 -5.00 0.80 -0.63
N VAL A 76 -4.72 1.10 0.64
CA VAL A 76 -3.79 2.19 1.00
C VAL A 76 -2.35 1.70 1.11
N GLN A 77 -2.12 0.50 1.63
CA GLN A 77 -0.91 0.24 2.41
C GLN A 77 0.38 0.27 1.58
N LEU A 78 0.48 -0.50 0.50
CA LEU A 78 1.64 -0.64 -0.37
C LEU A 78 1.73 0.52 -1.34
N SER A 79 0.59 0.96 -1.90
CA SER A 79 0.58 2.10 -2.83
C SER A 79 1.12 3.36 -2.14
N PHE A 80 0.62 3.69 -0.94
CA PHE A 80 1.10 4.84 -0.20
C PHE A 80 2.47 4.60 0.44
N ALA A 81 2.79 3.42 0.96
CA ALA A 81 4.13 3.14 1.47
C ALA A 81 5.20 3.29 0.38
N THR A 82 4.92 2.79 -0.83
CA THR A 82 5.82 2.93 -1.99
C THR A 82 5.97 4.39 -2.37
N ALA A 83 4.87 5.12 -2.51
CA ALA A 83 4.89 6.55 -2.87
C ALA A 83 5.60 7.40 -1.81
N TYR A 84 5.34 7.17 -0.52
CA TYR A 84 5.99 7.89 0.58
C TYR A 84 7.50 7.62 0.61
N ARG A 85 7.91 6.36 0.49
CA ARG A 85 9.32 5.99 0.42
C ARG A 85 10.01 6.65 -0.78
N ALA A 86 9.39 6.63 -1.94
CA ALA A 86 9.96 7.22 -3.15
C ALA A 86 10.08 8.75 -3.04
N LEU A 87 9.00 9.44 -2.68
CA LEU A 87 8.92 10.90 -2.73
C LEU A 87 9.51 11.57 -1.49
N VAL A 88 9.25 11.03 -0.29
CA VAL A 88 9.64 11.66 0.98
C VAL A 88 10.99 11.15 1.45
N GLU A 89 11.18 9.84 1.54
CA GLU A 89 12.42 9.28 2.13
C GLU A 89 13.61 9.36 1.17
N LEU A 90 13.39 8.96 -0.10
CA LEU A 90 14.46 8.84 -1.08
C LEU A 90 14.69 10.15 -1.84
N ALA A 91 13.67 10.66 -2.53
CA ALA A 91 13.76 11.87 -3.32
C ALA A 91 13.82 13.14 -2.45
N ARG A 92 13.20 13.12 -1.26
CA ARG A 92 13.04 14.28 -0.38
C ARG A 92 12.41 15.47 -1.10
N LEU A 93 11.35 15.18 -1.86
CA LEU A 93 10.62 16.14 -2.66
C LEU A 93 10.14 17.32 -1.82
N ALA A 94 10.42 18.53 -2.29
CA ALA A 94 10.06 19.78 -1.63
C ALA A 94 9.00 20.57 -2.43
N ALA A 95 8.36 21.51 -1.75
CA ALA A 95 7.40 22.41 -2.38
C ALA A 95 8.03 23.21 -3.53
N GLY A 96 7.30 23.34 -4.64
CA GLY A 96 7.75 24.02 -5.85
C GLY A 96 8.64 23.18 -6.77
N GLU A 97 9.11 22.01 -6.35
CA GLU A 97 9.82 21.08 -7.24
C GLU A 97 8.86 20.37 -8.20
N SER A 98 9.34 20.02 -9.39
CA SER A 98 8.55 19.30 -10.39
C SER A 98 8.72 17.78 -10.29
N LEU A 99 7.62 17.04 -10.41
CA LEU A 99 7.57 15.58 -10.41
C LEU A 99 6.87 15.06 -11.67
N LEU A 100 7.49 14.09 -12.36
CA LEU A 100 6.84 13.32 -13.44
C LEU A 100 6.40 11.95 -12.92
N ILE A 101 5.10 11.65 -13.06
CA ILE A 101 4.48 10.38 -12.62
C ILE A 101 4.05 9.59 -13.85
N HIS A 102 4.62 8.41 -14.05
CA HIS A 102 4.16 7.48 -15.09
C HIS A 102 3.01 6.61 -14.60
N CYS A 103 2.15 6.18 -15.53
CA CYS A 103 1.00 5.31 -15.25
C CYS A 103 0.12 5.84 -14.11
N ALA A 104 -0.17 7.13 -14.12
CA ALA A 104 -0.69 7.88 -12.98
C ALA A 104 -2.10 7.47 -12.54
N THR A 105 -2.84 6.77 -13.39
CA THR A 105 -4.18 6.23 -13.09
C THR A 105 -4.15 4.92 -12.29
N GLY A 106 -2.97 4.34 -12.03
CA GLY A 106 -2.81 3.18 -11.15
C GLY A 106 -2.70 3.55 -9.66
N GLY A 107 -2.77 2.56 -8.77
CA GLY A 107 -2.77 2.78 -7.31
C GLY A 107 -1.58 3.60 -6.78
N VAL A 108 -0.35 3.24 -7.19
CA VAL A 108 0.86 4.00 -6.82
C VAL A 108 0.85 5.41 -7.44
N GLY A 109 0.39 5.53 -8.69
CA GLY A 109 0.29 6.82 -9.39
C GLY A 109 -0.62 7.80 -8.67
N LEU A 110 -1.82 7.34 -8.29
CA LEU A 110 -2.78 8.13 -7.51
C LEU A 110 -2.24 8.48 -6.12
N ALA A 111 -1.55 7.55 -5.44
CA ALA A 111 -0.90 7.83 -4.15
C ALA A 111 0.20 8.90 -4.27
N CYS A 112 1.02 8.82 -5.33
CA CYS A 112 2.03 9.85 -5.64
C CYS A 112 1.39 11.21 -5.90
N ILE A 113 0.29 11.28 -6.66
CA ILE A 113 -0.43 12.54 -6.91
C ILE A 113 -0.90 13.16 -5.58
N GLN A 114 -1.51 12.36 -4.70
CA GLN A 114 -2.01 12.86 -3.42
C GLN A 114 -0.88 13.38 -2.53
N LEU A 115 0.21 12.62 -2.39
CA LEU A 115 1.37 13.03 -1.59
C LEU A 115 2.08 14.24 -2.18
N ALA A 116 2.33 14.27 -3.49
CA ALA A 116 2.98 15.39 -4.15
C ALA A 116 2.13 16.68 -4.04
N THR A 117 0.81 16.56 -4.13
CA THR A 117 -0.11 17.69 -3.90
C THR A 117 0.00 18.19 -2.47
N HIS A 118 0.01 17.28 -1.48
CA HIS A 118 0.18 17.64 -0.06
C HIS A 118 1.53 18.33 0.21
N LEU A 119 2.59 17.92 -0.48
CA LEU A 119 3.94 18.51 -0.38
C LEU A 119 4.10 19.82 -1.14
N GLY A 120 3.10 20.24 -1.94
CA GLY A 120 3.17 21.48 -2.73
C GLY A 120 4.06 21.37 -3.97
N ALA A 121 4.25 20.17 -4.52
CA ALA A 121 5.04 19.94 -5.73
C ALA A 121 4.21 20.21 -7.01
N ILE A 122 4.91 20.46 -8.12
CA ILE A 122 4.31 20.63 -9.45
C ILE A 122 4.26 19.27 -10.14
N ILE A 123 3.06 18.80 -10.46
CA ILE A 123 2.84 17.43 -10.97
C ILE A 123 2.67 17.43 -12.49
N TYR A 124 3.42 16.55 -13.14
CA TYR A 124 3.22 16.11 -14.52
C TYR A 124 2.94 14.62 -14.51
N CYS A 125 2.04 14.14 -15.37
CA CYS A 125 1.67 12.73 -15.37
C CYS A 125 1.44 12.15 -16.76
N THR A 126 1.64 10.85 -16.91
CA THR A 126 1.23 10.09 -18.10
C THR A 126 0.18 9.03 -17.75
N ALA A 127 -0.76 8.80 -18.67
CA ALA A 127 -1.76 7.75 -18.60
C ALA A 127 -1.85 7.03 -19.95
N GLY A 128 -2.35 5.79 -19.94
CA GLY A 128 -2.41 4.95 -21.15
C GLY A 128 -3.58 5.25 -22.09
N THR A 129 -4.54 6.06 -21.66
CA THR A 129 -5.74 6.44 -22.42
C THR A 129 -5.98 7.94 -22.30
N GLU A 130 -6.72 8.50 -23.25
CA GLU A 130 -7.13 9.91 -23.17
C GLU A 130 -8.06 10.16 -21.98
N ALA A 131 -8.06 11.41 -21.51
CA ALA A 131 -9.03 11.87 -20.52
C ALA A 131 -10.40 12.02 -21.20
N THR A 132 -11.36 11.22 -20.76
CA THR A 132 -12.77 11.36 -21.11
C THR A 132 -13.44 12.47 -20.31
#